data_AF-A0A354GN16-F1
#
_entry.id   AF-A0A354GN16-F1
#
_cell.length_a   1.000
_cell.length_b   1.000
_cell.length_c   1.000
_cell.angle_alpha   90.00
_cell.angle_beta   90.00
_cell.angle_gamma   90.00
#
_symmetry.space_group_name_H-M   'P 1'
#
loop_
_entity.id
_entity.type
_entity.pdbx_description
1 polymer ?
#
loop_
_entity_poly.entity_id
_entity_poly.type
_entity_poly.pdbx_seq_one_letter_code
_entity_poly.pdbx_strand_id
1 'polypeptide(L)' 'AGDIKPGRGGVRFSGDLALLYKANLWLRTAIRVLRPILEATVTSPDELYDAVRTLDWSR' A
#
# COMPACT_ATOMS: atom_id res chain seq x y z
N ALA A 1 12.69 3.38 -9.21
CA ALA A 1 11.92 2.45 -8.36
C ALA A 1 12.92 1.57 -7.63
N GLY A 2 12.71 1.35 -6.33
CA GLY A 2 13.52 0.45 -5.51
C GLY A 2 12.72 -0.76 -5.02
N ASP A 3 13.39 -1.73 -4.40
CA ASP A 3 12.78 -2.86 -3.67
C ASP A 3 11.68 -3.61 -4.43
N ILE A 4 11.93 -3.90 -5.71
CA ILE A 4 10.94 -4.55 -6.59
C ILE A 4 10.81 -6.01 -6.18
N LYS A 5 9.61 -6.40 -5.71
CA LYS A 5 9.28 -7.77 -5.31
C LYS A 5 8.07 -8.25 -6.12
N PRO A 6 8.26 -9.18 -7.07
CA PRO A 6 7.13 -9.78 -7.77
C PRO A 6 6.31 -10.64 -6.80
N GLY A 7 4.99 -10.64 -7.00
CA GLY A 7 4.05 -11.46 -6.25
C GLY A 7 3.02 -12.09 -7.18
N ARG A 8 2.15 -12.92 -6.61
CA ARG A 8 1.05 -13.51 -7.40
C ARG A 8 0.06 -12.42 -7.79
N GLY A 9 -0.04 -12.13 -9.08
CA GLY A 9 -0.98 -11.13 -9.61
C GLY A 9 -0.55 -9.68 -9.44
N GLY A 10 0.73 -9.40 -9.15
CA GLY A 10 1.20 -8.01 -9.03
C GLY A 10 2.66 -7.88 -8.65
N VAL A 11 3.06 -6.65 -8.33
CA VAL A 11 4.42 -6.30 -7.88
C VAL A 11 4.35 -5.27 -6.75
N ARG A 12 5.20 -5.44 -5.73
CA ARG A 12 5.44 -4.43 -4.69
C ARG A 12 6.74 -3.69 -5.03
N PHE A 13 6.75 -2.38 -4.87
CA PHE A 13 7.91 -1.53 -5.13
C PHE A 13 7.92 -0.35 -4.16
N SER A 14 9.09 0.26 -3.96
CA SER A 14 9.28 1.46 -3.15
C SER A 14 9.60 2.69 -4.02
N GLY A 15 9.19 3.87 -3.53
CA GLY A 15 9.48 5.16 -4.14
C GLY A 15 8.70 6.31 -3.52
N ASP A 16 8.87 7.50 -4.09
CA ASP A 16 8.26 8.74 -3.65
C ASP A 16 6.87 8.98 -4.26
N LEU A 17 6.23 10.09 -3.88
CA LEU A 17 4.92 10.49 -4.43
C LEU A 17 5.00 10.75 -5.94
N ALA A 18 6.11 11.31 -6.44
CA ALA A 18 6.29 11.52 -7.88
C ALA A 18 6.25 10.19 -8.64
N LEU A 19 6.88 9.14 -8.11
CA LEU A 19 6.80 7.80 -8.68
C LEU A 19 5.39 7.21 -8.57
N LEU A 20 4.68 7.41 -7.45
CA LEU A 20 3.29 6.96 -7.30
C LEU A 20 2.39 7.54 -8.41
N TYR A 21 2.50 8.84 -8.69
CA TYR A 21 1.74 9.46 -9.77
C TYR A 21 2.19 8.98 -11.15
N LYS A 22 3.50 8.86 -11.40
CA LYS A 22 4.02 8.30 -12.65
C LYS A 22 3.52 6.88 -12.90
N ALA A 23 3.46 6.04 -11.87
CA ALA A 23 2.95 4.67 -11.98
C ALA A 23 1.47 4.67 -12.42
N ASN A 24 0.64 5.53 -11.83
CA ASN A 24 -0.76 5.65 -12.25
C ASN A 24 -0.92 6.14 -13.70
N LEU A 25 -0.03 7.02 -14.16
CA LEU A 25 -0.10 7.55 -15.53
C LEU A 25 0.42 6.58 -16.60
N TRP A 26 1.46 5.80 -16.29
CA TRP A 26 2.24 5.08 -17.30
C TRP A 26 2.06 3.57 -17.31
N LEU A 27 1.58 2.95 -16.22
CA LEU A 27 1.38 1.50 -16.19
C LEU A 27 0.16 1.11 -17.05
N ARG A 28 0.41 0.32 -18.09
CA ARG A 28 -0.64 -0.10 -19.06
C ARG A 28 -1.28 -1.45 -18.73
N THR A 29 -0.71 -2.19 -17.78
CA THR A 29 -1.13 -3.55 -17.43
C THR A 29 -1.52 -3.70 -15.96
N ALA A 30 -1.27 -2.68 -15.13
CA ALA A 30 -1.65 -2.70 -13.73
C ALA A 30 -3.15 -2.38 -13.60
N ILE A 31 -3.86 -3.14 -12.77
CA ILE A 31 -5.29 -2.91 -12.52
C ILE A 31 -5.49 -1.75 -11.53
N ARG A 32 -4.64 -1.66 -10.50
CA ARG A 32 -4.65 -0.60 -9.47
C ARG A 32 -3.25 -0.37 -8.93
N VAL A 33 -2.98 0.85 -8.45
CA VAL A 33 -1.77 1.20 -7.67
C VAL A 33 -2.22 1.60 -6.27
N LEU A 34 -1.81 0.85 -5.25
CA LEU A 34 -2.19 1.08 -3.86
C LEU A 34 -0.97 1.47 -3.03
N ARG A 35 -1.17 2.40 -2.09
CA ARG A 35 -0.20 2.74 -1.04
C ARG A 35 -0.67 2.14 0.28
N PRO A 36 -0.01 1.08 0.80
CA PRO A 36 -0.30 0.56 2.13
C PRO A 36 -0.10 1.67 3.18
N ILE A 37 -1.06 1.87 4.07
CA ILE A 37 -1.02 2.88 5.14
C ILE A 37 -0.78 2.28 6.53
N LEU A 38 -1.06 0.98 6.69
CA LEU A 38 -0.85 0.23 7.92
C LEU A 38 -0.67 -1.26 7.57
N GLU A 39 0.30 -1.90 8.20
CA GLU A 39 0.43 -3.36 8.25
C GLU A 39 0.54 -3.74 9.73
N ALA A 40 -0.35 -4.62 10.22
CA ALA A 40 -0.40 -5.03 11.62
C ALA A 40 -0.80 -6.51 11.73
N THR A 41 -0.28 -7.19 12.76
CA THR A 41 -0.72 -8.53 13.13
C THR A 41 -1.96 -8.41 14.02
N VAL A 42 -3.04 -9.08 13.63
CA VAL A 42 -4.34 -9.00 14.32
C VAL A 42 -4.91 -10.42 14.43
N THR A 43 -5.34 -10.78 15.64
CA THR A 43 -5.89 -12.10 15.97
C THR A 43 -7.32 -12.04 16.51
N SER A 44 -7.82 -10.85 16.83
CA SER A 44 -9.19 -10.61 17.27
C SER A 44 -9.81 -9.38 16.60
N PRO A 45 -11.15 -9.26 16.57
CA PRO A 45 -11.82 -8.05 16.09
C PRO A 45 -11.44 -6.79 16.87
N ASP A 46 -11.23 -6.90 18.19
CA ASP A 46 -10.86 -5.75 19.02
C ASP A 46 -9.45 -5.24 18.67
N GLU A 47 -8.50 -6.15 18.44
CA GLU A 47 -7.15 -5.79 17.96
C GLU A 47 -7.19 -5.10 16.58
N LEU A 48 -8.13 -5.47 15.71
CA LEU A 48 -8.32 -4.79 14.43
C LEU A 48 -8.73 -3.33 14.67
N TYR A 49 -9.73 -3.11 15.53
CA TYR A 49 -10.21 -1.77 15.86
C TYR A 49 -9.10 -0.92 16.47
N ASP A 50 -8.35 -1.48 17.41
CA ASP A 50 -7.25 -0.77 18.06
C ASP A 50 -6.15 -0.40 17.06
N ALA A 51 -5.74 -1.33 16.19
CA ALA A 51 -4.73 -1.07 15.17
C ALA A 51 -5.17 0.05 14.20
N VAL A 52 -6.40 -0.02 13.71
CA VAL A 52 -6.97 0.96 12.76
C VAL A 52 -7.16 2.34 13.42
N ARG A 53 -7.45 2.40 14.73
CA ARG A 53 -7.59 3.65 15.51
C ARG A 53 -6.27 4.39 15.70
N THR A 54 -5.12 3.74 15.54
CA THR A 54 -3.81 4.42 15.64
C THR A 54 -3.53 5.40 14.50
N LEU A 55 -4.26 5.26 13.38
CA LEU A 55 -4.13 6.14 12.23
C LEU A 55 -4.90 7.44 12.45
N ASP A 56 -4.26 8.58 12.17
CA ASP A 56 -4.93 9.86 12.08
C ASP A 56 -5.65 9.97 10.73
N TRP A 57 -6.93 9.60 10.71
CA TRP A 57 -7.79 9.64 9.52
C TRP A 57 -8.15 11.05 9.04
N SER A 58 -7.87 12.09 9.85
CA SER A 58 -8.15 13.47 9.45
C SER A 58 -7.14 14.05 8.47
N ARG A 59 -6.07 13.30 8.17
CA ARG A 59 -4.92 13.71 7.37
C ARG A 59 -4.69 12.85 6.13
#